data_AF-A0A4P5WCH0-F1
#
_entry.id   AF-A0A4P5WCH0-F1
#
_cell.length_a   1.000
_cell.length_b   1.000
_cell.length_c   1.000
_cell.angle_alpha   90.00
_cell.angle_beta   90.00
_cell.angle_gamma   90.00
#
_symmetry.space_group_name_H-M   'P 1'
#
loop_
_entity.id
_entity.type
_entity.pdbx_description
1 polymer ?
#
loop_
_entity_poly.entity_id
_entity_poly.type
_entity_poly.pdbx_seq_one_letter_code
_entity_poly.pdbx_strand_id
1 'polypeptide(L)' 'MKYDEKRDFMRTNLDSEMHYRQVDSNQFNLAKCISLSGAGVSFITSIICYEGEALEIKIPPQNVITHVLTAFV' A
#
# COMPACT_ATOMS: atom_id res chain seq x y z
N MET A 1 22.97 -10.91 21.05
CA MET A 1 22.33 -9.73 20.43
C MET A 1 20.82 -9.92 20.57
N LYS A 2 20.15 -9.03 21.31
CA LYS A 2 18.70 -9.15 21.62
C LYS A 2 17.90 -8.86 20.36
N TYR A 3 17.15 -9.85 19.91
CA TYR A 3 16.24 -9.78 18.77
C TYR A 3 14.93 -9.12 19.26
N ASP A 4 14.84 -7.79 19.16
CA ASP A 4 13.59 -7.07 19.38
C ASP A 4 12.93 -6.80 18.01
N GLU A 5 12.55 -7.86 17.31
CA GLU A 5 11.83 -7.79 16.03
C GLU A 5 10.33 -7.48 16.21
N LYS A 6 9.97 -6.77 17.28
CA LYS A 6 8.61 -6.26 17.41
C LYS A 6 8.41 -5.18 16.35
N ARG A 7 7.39 -5.36 15.52
CA ARG A 7 6.99 -4.37 14.53
C ARG A 7 6.35 -3.18 15.23
N ASP A 8 6.74 -1.99 14.82
CA ASP A 8 6.14 -0.74 15.30
C ASP A 8 4.70 -0.55 14.81
N PHE A 9 4.36 -1.15 13.66
CA PHE A 9 3.07 -0.98 13.00
C PHE A 9 2.32 -2.30 12.82
N MET A 10 1.04 -2.31 13.22
CA MET A 10 0.14 -3.41 12.92
C MET A 10 -0.07 -3.52 11.41
N ARG A 11 -0.19 -4.77 10.93
CA ARG A 11 -0.53 -5.09 9.55
C ARG A 11 -2.01 -5.44 9.47
N THR A 12 -2.69 -4.83 8.51
CA THR A 12 -4.04 -5.18 8.11
C THR A 12 -3.94 -6.01 6.83
N ASN A 13 -4.49 -7.22 6.86
CA ASN A 13 -4.65 -8.01 5.64
C ASN A 13 -5.78 -7.40 4.82
N LEU A 14 -5.49 -7.15 3.54
CA LEU A 14 -6.42 -6.55 2.60
C LEU A 14 -6.43 -7.46 1.37
N ASP A 15 -7.58 -7.70 0.75
CA ASP A 15 -7.65 -8.30 -0.57
C ASP A 15 -8.27 -7.27 -1.50
N SER A 16 -7.47 -6.28 -1.93
CA SER A 16 -7.94 -5.18 -2.78
C SER A 16 -7.08 -5.00 -4.01
N GLU A 17 -7.71 -4.65 -5.12
CA GLU A 17 -7.01 -4.11 -6.27
C GLU A 17 -6.32 -2.80 -5.89
N MET A 18 -5.14 -2.59 -6.47
CA MET A 18 -4.38 -1.35 -6.37
C MET A 18 -3.75 -1.00 -7.72
N HIS A 19 -3.48 0.28 -7.91
CA HIS A 19 -2.72 0.78 -9.05
C HIS A 19 -1.34 1.21 -8.57
N TYR A 20 -0.32 1.06 -9.41
CA TYR A 20 1.00 1.60 -9.14
C TYR A 20 1.70 2.04 -10.42
N ARG A 21 2.71 2.90 -10.28
CA ARG A 21 3.59 3.32 -11.35
C ARG A 21 4.99 3.61 -10.82
N GLN A 22 6.00 3.50 -11.68
CA GLN A 22 7.29 4.11 -11.39
C GLN A 22 7.11 5.64 -11.32
N VAL A 23 7.85 6.31 -10.44
CA VAL A 23 7.70 7.75 -10.17
C VAL A 23 7.79 8.61 -11.45
N ASP A 24 8.64 8.21 -12.40
CA ASP A 24 8.87 8.94 -13.65
C ASP A 24 8.00 8.46 -14.83
N SER A 25 7.12 7.49 -14.60
CA SER A 25 6.23 6.95 -15.63
C SER A 25 4.83 7.54 -15.53
N ASN A 26 4.17 7.72 -16.67
CA ASN A 26 2.74 8.06 -16.72
C ASN A 26 1.83 6.83 -16.85
N GLN A 27 2.41 5.63 -16.92
CA GLN A 27 1.66 4.38 -17.07
C GLN A 27 1.39 3.75 -15.71
N PHE A 28 0.11 3.58 -15.39
CA PHE A 28 -0.33 2.81 -14.24
C PHE A 28 -0.47 1.34 -14.59
N ASN A 29 -0.05 0.49 -13.66
CA ASN A 29 -0.19 -0.96 -13.69
C ASN A 29 -1.12 -1.41 -12.57
N LEU A 30 -1.77 -2.55 -12.79
CA LEU A 30 -2.62 -3.19 -11.79
C LEU A 30 -1.80 -4.14 -10.91
N ALA A 31 -2.20 -4.21 -9.64
CA ALA A 31 -1.67 -5.14 -8.66
C ALA A 31 -2.75 -5.49 -7.64
N LYS A 32 -2.49 -6.53 -6.83
CA LYS A 32 -3.34 -6.92 -5.72
C LYS A 32 -2.61 -6.66 -4.41
N CYS A 33 -3.10 -5.70 -3.62
CA CYS A 33 -2.61 -5.46 -2.27
C CYS A 33 -3.06 -6.60 -1.37
N ILE A 34 -2.12 -7.18 -0.61
CA ILE A 34 -2.34 -8.30 0.31
C ILE A 34 -2.26 -7.84 1.77
N SER A 35 -1.40 -6.85 2.05
CA SER A 35 -1.22 -6.33 3.41
C SER A 35 -0.80 -4.87 3.39
N LEU A 36 -1.31 -4.09 4.33
CA LEU A 36 -0.97 -2.69 4.55
C LEU A 36 -0.63 -2.44 6.01
N SER A 37 0.32 -1.56 6.27
CA SER A 37 0.70 -1.08 7.60
C SER A 37 1.09 0.40 7.54
N GLY A 38 1.26 1.05 8.70
CA GLY A 38 1.69 2.45 8.75
C GLY A 38 3.05 2.74 8.09
N ALA A 39 3.90 1.72 7.90
CA ALA A 39 5.23 1.88 7.31
C ALA A 39 5.39 1.22 5.93
N GLY A 40 4.36 0.62 5.35
CA GLY A 40 4.49 0.00 4.04
C GLY A 40 3.39 -0.97 3.65
N VAL A 41 3.53 -1.50 2.43
CA VAL A 41 2.56 -2.36 1.75
C VAL A 41 3.22 -3.65 1.26
N SER A 42 2.45 -4.72 1.15
CA SER A 42 2.80 -5.94 0.42
C SER A 42 1.74 -6.22 -0.64
N PHE A 43 2.18 -6.45 -1.88
CA PHE A 43 1.30 -6.63 -3.03
C PHE A 43 1.86 -7.67 -4.00
N ILE A 44 1.00 -8.15 -4.90
CA ILE A 44 1.34 -9.09 -5.98
C ILE A 44 1.08 -8.38 -7.31
N THR A 45 2.02 -8.49 -8.24
CA THR A 45 1.90 -7.96 -9.60
C THR A 45 2.48 -8.96 -10.60
N SER A 46 2.11 -8.82 -11.88
CA SER A 46 2.64 -9.62 -12.99
C SER A 46 3.93 -9.05 -13.59
N ILE A 47 4.36 -7.86 -13.14
CA ILE A 47 5.55 -7.17 -13.64
C ILE A 47 6.68 -7.31 -12.63
N ILE A 48 7.91 -7.46 -13.12
CA ILE A 48 9.10 -7.52 -12.26
C ILE A 48 9.34 -6.12 -11.67
N CYS A 49 9.53 -6.05 -10.35
CA CYS A 49 10.00 -4.86 -9.65
C CYS A 49 11.37 -5.15 -9.06
N TYR A 50 12.26 -4.18 -9.09
CA TYR A 50 13.60 -4.28 -8.53
C TYR A 50 13.70 -3.54 -7.19
N GLU A 51 14.55 -4.06 -6.30
CA GLU A 51 14.83 -3.37 -5.04
C GLU A 51 15.44 -1.99 -5.30
N GLY A 52 15.00 -0.99 -4.53
CA GLY A 52 15.44 0.40 -4.68
C GLY A 52 14.63 1.22 -5.69
N GLU A 53 13.75 0.59 -6.48
CA GLU A 53 12.82 1.35 -7.34
C GLU A 53 11.78 2.10 -6.51
N ALA A 54 11.59 3.38 -6.83
CA ALA A 54 10.54 4.19 -6.25
C ALA A 54 9.23 3.98 -7.03
N LEU A 55 8.18 3.59 -6.31
CA LEU A 55 6.84 3.38 -6.87
C LEU A 55 5.84 4.32 -6.19
N GLU A 56 5.01 4.97 -6.99
CA GLU A 56 3.77 5.59 -6.52
C GLU A 56 2.67 4.52 -6.51
N ILE A 57 1.93 4.43 -5.42
CA ILE A 57 0.84 3.46 -5.26
C ILE A 57 -0.49 4.16 -4.95
N LYS A 58 -1.58 3.58 -5.43
CA LYS A 58 -2.95 4.00 -5.13
C LYS A 58 -3.78 2.78 -4.78
N ILE A 59 -4.24 2.71 -3.53
CA ILE A 59 -5.11 1.64 -3.04
C ILE A 59 -6.50 2.25 -2.82
N PRO A 60 -7.46 2.06 -3.73
CA PRO A 60 -8.82 2.52 -3.51
C PRO A 60 -9.48 1.76 -2.35
N PRO A 61 -10.29 2.42 -1.51
CA PRO A 61 -11.09 1.71 -0.52
C PRO A 61 -12.12 0.83 -1.23
N GLN A 62 -12.26 -0.43 -0.80
CA GLN A 62 -13.27 -1.34 -1.37
C GLN A 62 -14.69 -0.91 -1.03
N ASN A 63 -14.88 -0.31 0.14
CA ASN A 63 -16.14 0.25 0.57
C ASN A 63 -15.88 1.66 1.12
N VAL A 64 -16.63 2.64 0.64
CA VAL A 64 -16.62 3.99 1.21
C VAL A 64 -17.62 3.99 2.37
N ILE A 65 -17.20 3.45 3.51
CA ILE A 65 -18.12 3.17 4.63
C ILE A 65 -18.34 4.41 5.51
N THR A 66 -17.40 5.35 5.54
CA THR A 66 -17.48 6.53 6.39
C THR A 66 -17.75 7.80 5.59
N HIS A 67 -18.82 8.50 5.94
CA HIS A 67 -19.06 9.87 5.50
C HIS A 67 -17.98 10.83 6.04
N VAL A 68 -17.84 11.97 5.37
CA VAL A 68 -16.82 12.98 5.68
C VAL A 68 -16.99 13.47 7.13
N LEU A 69 -15.96 13.27 7.97
CA LEU A 69 -15.91 13.88 9.29
C LEU A 69 -15.52 15.36 9.12
N THR A 70 -16.44 16.28 9.40
CA THR A 70 -16.09 17.71 9.53
C THR A 70 -15.71 17.97 10.99
N ALA A 71 -14.45 18.30 11.25
CA ALA A 71 -13.95 18.70 12.56
C ALA A 71 -13.36 20.12 12.45
N PHE A 72 -13.67 20.97 13.44
CA PHE A 72 -13.03 22.26 13.62
C PHE A 72 -11.95 22.12 14.71
N VAL A 73 -10.74 22.56 14.40
CA VAL A 73 -9.59 22.60 15.32
C VAL A 73 -9.45 24.01 15.87
#